data_AF-A0A535HJ27-F1
#
_entry.id   AF-A0A535HJ27-F1
#
_cell.length_a   1.000
_cell.length_b   1.000
_cell.length_c   1.000
_cell.angle_alpha   90.00
_cell.angle_beta   90.00
_cell.angle_gamma   90.00
#
_symmetry.space_group_name_H-M   'P 1'
#
loop_
_entity.id
_entity.type
_entity.pdbx_description
1 polymer ?
#
loop_
_entity_poly.entity_id
_entity_poly.type
_entity_poly.pdbx_seq_one_letter_code
_entity_poly.pdbx_strand_id
1 'polypeptide(L)'
;QLGASFVIIDAAGNEPDGPAEWRKLANLGRFLGDYAEARSVRLAFEIHEGLARSGAAARRLLDAIDHAAVGVNYDTGNAIFYNDDVDPVTD
;
A
#
# COMPACT_ATOMS: atom_id res chain seq x y z
N GLN A 1 20.29 13.78 -2.24
CA GLN A 1 18.82 13.63 -2.11
C GLN A 1 18.17 14.23 -3.35
N LEU A 2 17.10 13.63 -3.87
CA LEU A 2 16.43 14.06 -5.12
C LEU A 2 15.27 15.05 -4.89
N GLY A 3 14.98 15.42 -3.63
CA GLY A 3 13.92 16.38 -3.28
C GLY A 3 12.50 15.81 -3.20
N ALA A 4 12.32 14.49 -3.31
CA ALA A 4 11.01 13.85 -3.18
C ALA A 4 10.54 13.77 -1.72
N SER A 5 9.26 14.09 -1.49
CA SER A 5 8.57 13.96 -0.19
C SER A 5 7.76 12.66 -0.06
N PHE A 6 7.60 11.94 -1.17
CA PHE A 6 6.89 10.66 -1.24
C PHE A 6 7.68 9.67 -2.08
N VAL A 7 7.56 8.38 -1.75
CA VAL A 7 8.01 7.26 -2.57
C VAL A 7 6.81 6.36 -2.80
N ILE A 8 6.48 6.14 -4.07
CA ILE A 8 5.45 5.19 -4.48
C ILE A 8 6.08 3.81 -4.47
N ILE A 9 5.37 2.85 -3.87
CA ILE A 9 5.78 1.46 -3.78
C ILE A 9 4.68 0.57 -4.35
N ASP A 10 5.10 -0.47 -5.06
CA ASP A 10 4.21 -1.49 -5.58
C ASP A 10 4.06 -2.63 -4.56
N ALA A 11 2.87 -3.22 -4.51
CA ALA A 11 2.56 -4.41 -3.72
C ALA A 11 2.00 -5.54 -4.60
N ALA A 12 2.42 -5.58 -5.87
CA ALA A 12 2.23 -6.71 -6.74
C ALA A 12 2.80 -7.99 -6.10
N GLY A 13 2.08 -9.09 -6.28
CA GLY A 13 2.46 -10.39 -5.75
C GLY A 13 1.28 -11.15 -5.16
N ASN A 14 1.58 -12.35 -4.67
CA ASN A 14 0.58 -13.24 -4.08
C ASN A 14 0.17 -12.74 -2.68
N GLU A 15 -1.08 -13.03 -2.30
CA GLU A 15 -1.48 -12.85 -0.91
C GLU A 15 -0.58 -13.67 0.04
N PRO A 16 -0.21 -13.12 1.21
CA PRO A 16 0.50 -13.86 2.24
C PRO A 16 -0.26 -15.11 2.67
N ASP A 17 0.45 -16.23 2.81
CA ASP A 17 -0.11 -17.52 3.22
C ASP A 17 -0.36 -17.55 4.73
N GLY A 18 -1.49 -16.97 5.12
CA GLY A 18 -2.01 -17.01 6.47
C GLY A 18 -1.38 -16.00 7.47
N PRO A 19 -1.77 -16.10 8.76
CA PRO A 19 -1.55 -15.02 9.72
C PRO A 19 -0.07 -14.71 10.02
N ALA A 20 0.82 -15.69 9.89
CA ALA A 20 2.23 -15.51 10.16
C ALA A 20 2.90 -14.65 9.09
N GLU A 21 2.58 -14.86 7.81
CA GLU A 21 3.12 -14.07 6.72
C GLU A 21 2.53 -12.66 6.69
N TRP A 22 1.23 -12.53 6.95
CA TRP A 22 0.60 -11.23 7.16
C TRP A 22 1.30 -10.41 8.26
N ARG A 23 1.67 -11.04 9.37
CA ARG A 23 2.42 -10.36 10.44
C ARG A 23 3.82 -9.93 10.00
N LYS A 24 4.52 -10.76 9.21
CA LYS A 24 5.84 -10.39 8.66
C LYS A 24 5.73 -9.19 7.73
N LEU A 25 4.75 -9.20 6.81
CA LEU A 25 4.48 -8.10 5.90
C LEU A 25 4.15 -6.81 6.65
N ALA A 26 3.24 -6.88 7.62
CA ALA A 26 2.88 -5.74 8.46
C ALA A 26 4.10 -5.15 9.19
N ASN A 27 4.93 -6.01 9.79
CA ASN A 27 6.13 -5.56 10.50
C ASN A 27 7.17 -4.94 9.56
N LEU A 28 7.33 -5.48 8.34
CA LEU A 28 8.16 -4.86 7.31
C LEU A 28 7.62 -3.48 6.93
N GLY A 29 6.31 -3.35 6.72
CA GLY A 29 5.66 -2.07 6.44
C GLY A 29 5.90 -1.03 7.55
N ARG A 30 5.75 -1.41 8.82
CA ARG A 30 6.06 -0.53 9.97
C ARG A 30 7.51 -0.09 9.98
N PHE A 31 8.44 -1.03 9.83
CA PHE A 31 9.87 -0.73 9.80
C PHE A 31 10.23 0.25 8.68
N LEU A 32 9.65 0.08 7.49
CA LEU A 32 9.84 1.00 6.37
C LEU A 32 9.19 2.36 6.66
N GLY A 33 8.04 2.37 7.33
CA GLY A 33 7.37 3.57 7.83
C GLY A 33 8.25 4.38 8.78
N ASP A 34 8.80 3.76 9.82
CA ASP A 34 9.71 4.39 10.78
C ASP A 34 10.93 5.00 10.05
N TYR A 35 11.49 4.26 9.09
CA TYR A 35 12.64 4.70 8.31
C TYR A 35 12.33 5.93 7.43
N ALA A 36 11.14 5.97 6.83
CA ALA A 36 10.68 7.06 5.98
C ALA A 36 10.33 8.30 6.82
N GLU A 37 9.65 8.13 7.95
CA GLU A 37 9.27 9.21 8.86
C GLU A 37 10.51 9.95 9.39
N ALA A 38 11.55 9.21 9.80
CA ALA A 38 12.82 9.78 10.24
C ALA A 38 13.51 10.66 9.17
N ARG A 39 13.08 10.57 7.91
CA ARG A 39 13.59 11.33 6.77
C ARG A 39 12.59 12.35 6.22
N SER A 40 11.45 12.53 6.90
CA SER A 40 10.35 13.38 6.42
C SER A 40 9.85 12.98 5.02
N VAL A 41 9.86 11.67 4.74
CA VAL A 41 9.32 11.05 3.53
C VAL A 41 8.13 10.18 3.90
N ARG A 42 7.14 10.08 3.01
CA ARG A 42 6.02 9.15 3.14
C ARG A 42 6.07 8.05 2.09
N LEU A 43 5.60 6.87 2.44
CA LEU A 43 5.44 5.74 1.52
C LEU A 43 3.98 5.66 1.09
N ALA A 44 3.74 5.39 -0.19
CA ALA A 44 2.41 5.23 -0.74
C ALA A 44 2.33 3.95 -1.57
N PHE A 45 1.52 2.98 -1.15
CA PHE A 45 1.19 1.82 -1.96
C PHE A 45 0.33 2.25 -3.13
N GLU A 46 0.78 2.01 -4.35
CA GLU A 46 -0.03 2.30 -5.53
C GLU A 46 -1.17 1.30 -5.65
N ILE A 47 -2.35 1.79 -6.02
CA ILE A 47 -3.40 0.89 -6.49
C ILE A 47 -2.88 0.22 -7.75
N HIS A 48 -2.62 -1.08 -7.65
CA HIS A 48 -2.02 -1.94 -8.65
C HIS A 48 -2.29 -3.39 -8.24
N GLU A 49 -1.98 -4.40 -9.05
CA GLU A 49 -2.32 -5.80 -8.76
C GLU A 49 -1.92 -6.30 -7.35
N GLY A 50 -2.50 -7.42 -6.92
CA GLY A 50 -2.15 -8.05 -5.64
C GLY A 50 -2.74 -7.34 -4.43
N LEU A 51 -1.90 -6.97 -3.46
CA LEU A 51 -2.32 -6.54 -2.13
C LEU A 51 -2.88 -5.12 -2.07
N ALA A 52 -2.70 -4.34 -3.12
CA ALA A 52 -3.25 -2.99 -3.27
C ALA A 52 -4.17 -2.89 -4.51
N ARG A 53 -4.78 -4.00 -4.96
CA ARG A 53 -5.60 -4.00 -6.19
C ARG A 53 -6.81 -3.08 -6.20
N SER A 54 -7.30 -2.70 -5.03
CA SER A 54 -8.43 -1.80 -4.85
C SER A 54 -8.30 -1.03 -3.54
N GLY A 55 -9.14 -0.02 -3.33
CA GLY A 55 -9.26 0.75 -2.09
C GLY A 55 -9.51 -0.15 -0.89
N ALA A 56 -10.46 -1.09 -1.01
CA ALA A 56 -10.71 -2.08 0.04
C ALA A 56 -9.50 -2.98 0.36
N ALA A 57 -8.77 -3.44 -0.66
CA ALA A 57 -7.57 -4.27 -0.47
C ALA A 57 -6.43 -3.46 0.18
N ALA A 58 -6.18 -2.24 -0.33
CA ALA A 58 -5.20 -1.32 0.22
C ALA A 58 -5.55 -0.95 1.67
N ARG A 59 -6.83 -0.73 1.99
CA ARG A 59 -7.29 -0.45 3.36
C ARG A 59 -6.94 -1.60 4.31
N ARG A 60 -7.17 -2.85 3.91
CA ARG A 60 -6.79 -4.04 4.69
C ARG A 60 -5.28 -4.09 4.93
N LEU A 61 -4.47 -3.79 3.91
CA LEU A 61 -3.02 -3.72 4.02
C LEU A 61 -2.58 -2.60 4.99
N LEU A 62 -3.14 -1.40 4.84
CA LEU A 62 -2.83 -0.25 5.70
C LEU A 62 -3.24 -0.48 7.14
N ASP A 63 -4.37 -1.14 7.39
CA ASP A 63 -4.80 -1.53 8.75
C ASP A 63 -3.87 -2.57 9.37
N ALA A 64 -3.33 -3.49 8.57
CA ALA A 64 -2.34 -4.44 9.06
C ALA A 64 -1.01 -3.75 9.43
N ILE A 65 -0.58 -2.77 8.64
CA ILE A 65 0.66 -2.00 8.85
C ILE A 65 0.51 -1.01 9.99
N ASP A 66 -0.57 -0.24 10.06
CA ASP A 66 -0.87 0.74 11.11
C ASP A 66 0.31 1.70 11.38
N HIS A 67 0.64 2.55 10.38
CA HIS A 67 1.75 3.50 10.48
C HIS A 67 1.46 4.81 9.73
N ALA A 68 1.62 5.97 10.39
CA ALA A 68 1.21 7.28 9.85
C ALA A 68 1.97 7.72 8.59
N ALA A 69 3.23 7.29 8.43
CA ALA A 69 4.04 7.57 7.24
C ALA A 69 3.76 6.62 6.05
N VAL A 70 2.82 5.67 6.18
CA VAL A 70 2.46 4.70 5.14
C VAL A 70 1.01 4.92 4.72
N GLY A 71 0.78 5.13 3.43
CA GLY A 71 -0.54 5.37 2.86
C GLY A 71 -0.73 4.72 1.50
N VAL A 72 -1.67 5.25 0.71
CA VAL A 72 -2.02 4.77 -0.63
C VAL A 72 -1.85 5.90 -1.67
N ASN A 73 -1.37 5.54 -2.86
CA ASN A 73 -1.48 6.34 -4.07
C ASN A 73 -2.63 5.76 -4.90
N TYR A 74 -3.81 6.40 -4.81
CA TYR A 74 -5.00 5.88 -5.45
C TYR A 74 -5.03 6.22 -6.94
N ASP A 75 -4.63 5.28 -7.78
CA ASP A 75 -4.70 5.38 -9.24
C ASP A 75 -6.03 4.80 -9.75
N THR A 76 -6.92 5.68 -10.22
CA THR A 76 -8.24 5.30 -10.73
C THR A 76 -8.15 4.45 -12.01
N GLY A 77 -7.11 4.63 -12.82
CA GLY A 77 -6.88 3.85 -14.03
C GLY A 77 -6.53 2.40 -13.70
N ASN A 78 -5.66 2.20 -12.73
CA ASN A 78 -5.33 0.85 -12.24
C ASN A 78 -6.52 0.20 -11.51
N ALA A 79 -7.30 0.98 -10.74
CA ALA A 79 -8.52 0.48 -10.12
C ALA A 79 -9.49 -0.13 -11.15
N ILE A 80 -9.70 0.57 -12.28
CA ILE A 80 -10.52 0.10 -13.40
C ILE A 80 -9.84 -1.04 -14.18
N PHE A 81 -8.52 -1.00 -14.35
CA PHE A 81 -7.81 -1.96 -15.19
C PHE A 81 -7.66 -3.34 -14.54
N TYR A 82 -7.39 -3.40 -13.23
CA TYR A 82 -7.13 -4.65 -12.50
C TYR A 82 -8.37 -5.26 -11.83
N ASN A 83 -9.54 -4.66 -12.01
CA ASN A 83 -10.79 -5.15 -11.43
C ASN A 83 -11.95 -5.00 -12.41
N ASP A 84 -12.83 -6.00 -12.45
CA ASP A 84 -13.94 -6.00 -13.42
C ASP A 84 -15.07 -5.03 -13.04
N ASP A 85 -15.30 -4.80 -11.74
CA ASP A 85 -16.49 -4.11 -11.21
C ASP A 85 -16.18 -3.10 -10.08
N VAL A 86 -15.03 -2.42 -10.14
CA VAL A 86 -14.68 -1.36 -9.18
C VAL A 86 -15.06 0.01 -9.74
N ASP A 87 -15.89 0.76 -9.02
CA ASP A 87 -16.11 2.20 -9.26
C ASP A 87 -15.15 3.01 -8.37
N PRO A 88 -14.15 3.70 -8.96
CA PRO A 88 -13.18 4.50 -8.20
C PRO A 88 -13.78 5.60 -7.32
N VAL A 89 -15.03 5.98 -7.55
CA VAL A 89 -15.72 7.00 -6.73
C VAL A 89 -16.18 6.42 -5.39
N THR A 90 -16.45 5.12 -5.32
CA THR A 90 -17.08 4.47 -4.14
C THR A 90 -16.24 3.37 -3.49
N ASP A 91 -15.08 3.06 -4.07
CA ASP A 91 -14.12 2.05 -3.58
C ASP A 91 -13.35 2.48 -2.32
#